data_AF-A0AA88KSD9-F1
#
_entry.id   AF-A0AA88KSD9-F1
#
_cell.length_a   1.000
_cell.length_b   1.000
_cell.length_c   1.000
_cell.angle_alpha   90.00
_cell.angle_beta   90.00
_cell.angle_gamma   90.00
#
_symmetry.space_group_name_H-M   'P 1'
#
loop_
_entity.id
_entity.type
_entity.pdbx_description
1 polymer ?
#
loop_
_entity_poly.entity_id
_entity_poly.type
_entity_poly.pdbx_seq_one_letter_code
_entity_poly.pdbx_strand_id
1 'polypeptide(L)'
;MDEVTAQLCSSVPGEYSVEAAQVNEGTKPRCTMDDVGFESIFSTPENRSLEATTADELLKQRYTTNETTVQPLVGVSENQLLEEVSELVEERLPALNNEDKIWNAFLSNSWTSVGVTKQWKTIPKGCKFAPDGSCVISAGEDNVLRCFNTPQRLWTHPETQSADIDLNEVVTLKEGGTVYDYQWYPLLNSWEPETCCLITTIKQGPVHMWNVDSNELVASYRIFNHLDELDSAYSVAFNPQGDKLYCGTDGIIYVFDTSRPGRDCEKRDLRKTGFKGIFSTIAVNPAMPSVYAVGSYLQTVSVNSEPDGMPLCILEGHVGGVTQIAFHQDGHLLASGGRKDDIINIWDLRYPGKTYLVFNREVTTHQKIQFNFCNKYLISGNTNGNVTCFDLVTGAPQERNFSVDCVNGVSINPKLPLIAISCGQRHFYIEDNDAEKKYKLKNEDLSLQLVWSGPLG
;
A
#
# COMPACT_ATOMS: atom_id res chain seq x y z
N MET A 1 11.27 41.58 37.72
CA MET A 1 11.90 41.97 39.00
C MET A 1 13.19 41.19 39.18
N ASP A 2 14.33 41.54 38.62
CA ASP A 2 14.72 42.40 37.50
C ASP A 2 16.16 41.97 37.15
N GLU A 3 16.44 42.00 35.85
CA GLU A 3 17.65 42.48 35.16
C GLU A 3 18.93 42.79 35.97
N VAL A 4 20.18 42.72 35.50
CA VAL A 4 20.91 42.49 34.23
C VAL A 4 22.38 42.76 34.64
N THR A 5 23.37 42.08 34.04
CA THR A 5 24.53 42.75 33.40
C THR A 5 25.50 41.73 32.79
N ALA A 6 25.79 41.96 31.51
CA ALA A 6 26.80 41.31 30.70
C ALA A 6 28.00 42.26 30.49
N GLN A 7 29.20 41.71 30.31
CA GLN A 7 30.32 42.23 29.48
C GLN A 7 31.47 41.20 29.56
N LEU A 8 31.84 40.48 28.49
CA LEU A 8 32.68 40.81 27.33
C LEU A 8 34.20 40.93 27.61
N CYS A 9 34.95 40.05 26.95
CA CYS A 9 36.17 40.28 26.13
C CYS A 9 37.50 39.56 26.45
N SER A 10 38.13 39.15 25.33
CA SER A 10 39.53 38.74 25.03
C SER A 10 39.96 37.30 25.38
N SER A 11 40.30 36.36 24.47
CA SER A 11 41.17 36.33 23.25
C SER A 11 42.67 36.37 23.63
N VAL A 12 43.64 35.56 23.16
CA VAL A 12 43.87 34.61 22.04
C VAL A 12 45.11 33.71 22.46
N PRO A 13 45.97 33.12 21.58
CA PRO A 13 45.88 31.95 20.67
C PRO A 13 46.87 30.80 21.00
N GLY A 14 46.75 29.68 20.28
CA GLY A 14 47.83 28.71 20.06
C GLY A 14 47.85 28.24 18.60
N GLU A 15 48.89 28.66 17.88
CA GLU A 15 49.22 28.31 16.50
C GLU A 15 49.73 26.87 16.37
N TYR A 16 49.53 26.22 15.21
CA TYR A 16 50.59 25.53 14.48
C TYR A 16 50.24 25.46 12.99
N SER A 17 51.26 25.74 12.18
CA SER A 17 51.27 26.10 10.78
C SER A 17 51.60 24.93 9.83
N VAL A 18 50.81 24.87 8.75
CA VAL A 18 51.14 24.73 7.32
C VAL A 18 52.31 23.83 6.87
N GLU A 19 52.02 22.93 5.92
CA GLU A 19 52.86 22.76 4.72
C GLU A 19 51.99 22.50 3.48
N ALA A 20 52.34 23.14 2.38
CA ALA A 20 51.63 23.17 1.11
C ALA A 20 52.41 22.40 0.04
N ALA A 21 51.72 21.81 -0.94
CA ALA A 21 52.31 21.50 -2.24
C ALA A 21 51.27 21.64 -3.36
N GLN A 22 51.67 22.36 -4.40
CA GLN A 22 50.92 22.75 -5.59
C GLN A 22 50.92 21.66 -6.69
N VAL A 23 49.80 21.62 -7.43
CA VAL A 23 49.64 21.50 -8.90
C VAL A 23 50.32 20.34 -9.65
N ASN A 24 49.51 19.50 -10.33
CA ASN A 24 49.69 19.27 -11.77
C ASN A 24 48.47 18.63 -12.47
N GLU A 25 48.30 19.06 -13.72
CA GLU A 25 47.28 18.67 -14.69
C GLU A 25 47.42 17.23 -15.20
N GLY A 26 46.29 16.68 -15.65
CA GLY A 26 46.21 15.83 -16.83
C GLY A 26 46.60 14.36 -16.68
N THR A 27 45.61 13.47 -16.68
CA THR A 27 45.51 12.28 -17.57
C THR A 27 44.30 11.42 -17.19
N LYS A 28 43.52 11.00 -18.19
CA LYS A 28 42.56 9.88 -18.07
C LYS A 28 43.33 8.56 -17.87
N PRO A 29 42.76 7.63 -17.10
CA PRO A 29 42.69 6.23 -17.56
C PRO A 29 41.26 5.69 -17.34
N ARG A 30 40.53 5.21 -18.36
CA ARG A 30 40.61 3.91 -19.04
C ARG A 30 40.67 2.73 -18.07
N CYS A 31 39.58 1.96 -18.09
CA CYS A 31 39.33 0.75 -17.31
C CYS A 31 40.48 -0.27 -17.37
N THR A 32 40.77 -0.86 -16.23
CA THR A 32 41.20 -2.26 -16.10
C THR A 32 40.40 -2.88 -14.98
N MET A 33 39.78 -4.02 -15.28
CA MET A 33 39.34 -5.00 -14.29
C MET A 33 40.51 -5.31 -13.36
N ASP A 34 40.23 -5.46 -12.06
CA ASP A 34 40.57 -6.68 -11.31
C ASP A 34 39.95 -6.61 -9.89
N ASP A 35 39.22 -7.68 -9.59
CA ASP A 35 38.83 -8.29 -8.33
C ASP A 35 39.12 -7.56 -7.01
N VAL A 36 38.04 -7.11 -6.34
CA VAL A 36 37.94 -7.14 -4.87
C VAL A 36 36.50 -7.49 -4.44
N GLY A 37 36.32 -8.76 -4.06
CA GLY A 37 35.47 -9.23 -2.95
C GLY A 37 34.01 -8.80 -2.86
N PHE A 38 33.12 -9.48 -3.58
CA PHE A 38 31.72 -9.67 -3.14
C PHE A 38 31.67 -10.97 -2.32
N GLU A 39 31.70 -10.87 -0.99
CA GLU A 39 31.38 -11.98 -0.09
C GLU A 39 30.09 -11.68 0.69
N SER A 40 29.07 -12.49 0.40
CA SER A 40 28.04 -13.04 1.31
C SER A 40 27.30 -12.13 2.30
N ILE A 41 26.07 -11.72 1.95
CA ILE A 41 24.98 -11.42 2.91
C ILE A 41 23.87 -12.50 2.88
N PHE A 42 23.96 -13.48 1.99
CA PHE A 42 23.02 -14.61 1.93
C PHE A 42 23.71 -15.89 2.41
N SER A 43 23.50 -16.23 3.67
CA SER A 43 23.92 -17.51 4.26
C SER A 43 23.17 -18.69 3.60
N THR A 44 23.92 -19.73 3.29
CA THR A 44 23.50 -21.03 2.74
C THR A 44 22.55 -21.81 3.65
N PRO A 45 21.65 -22.66 3.10
CA PRO A 45 20.95 -23.68 3.87
C PRO A 45 21.70 -25.02 3.78
N GLU A 46 22.22 -25.52 4.90
CA GLU A 46 22.49 -26.95 5.10
C GLU A 46 21.45 -27.52 6.08
N ASN A 47 20.98 -28.73 5.77
CA ASN A 47 20.05 -29.60 6.50
C ASN A 47 18.54 -29.34 6.32
N ARG A 48 17.98 -29.92 5.25
CA ARG A 48 16.73 -30.73 5.27
C ARG A 48 16.60 -31.49 3.94
N SER A 49 17.30 -32.61 3.84
CA SER A 49 17.12 -33.62 2.79
C SER A 49 16.61 -34.90 3.44
N LEU A 50 15.36 -35.28 3.16
CA LEU A 50 14.77 -36.63 3.24
C LEU A 50 13.23 -36.45 3.25
N GLU A 51 12.63 -36.21 2.08
CA GLU A 51 11.19 -36.48 1.80
C GLU A 51 10.79 -36.18 0.34
N ALA A 52 11.66 -35.56 -0.47
CA ALA A 52 11.33 -35.18 -1.85
C ALA A 52 11.58 -36.27 -2.94
N THR A 53 12.08 -37.46 -2.59
CA THR A 53 12.49 -38.46 -3.59
C THR A 53 11.43 -39.51 -3.97
N THR A 54 10.24 -39.48 -3.35
CA THR A 54 9.17 -40.47 -3.63
C THR A 54 8.05 -39.96 -4.55
N ALA A 55 7.96 -38.65 -4.80
CA ALA A 55 6.90 -38.08 -5.65
C ALA A 55 7.23 -38.11 -7.16
N ASP A 56 8.51 -38.00 -7.53
CA ASP A 56 8.96 -37.94 -8.93
C ASP A 56 9.04 -39.31 -9.62
N GLU A 57 9.06 -40.41 -8.87
CA GLU A 57 9.03 -41.78 -9.44
C GLU A 57 7.60 -42.26 -9.75
N LEU A 58 6.58 -41.74 -9.08
CA LEU A 58 5.17 -42.12 -9.32
C LEU A 58 4.56 -41.41 -10.54
N LEU A 59 5.08 -40.23 -10.91
CA LEU A 59 4.62 -39.46 -12.07
C LEU A 59 5.17 -39.96 -13.41
N LYS A 60 6.22 -40.78 -13.41
CA LYS A 60 6.83 -41.35 -14.64
C LYS A 60 6.25 -42.70 -15.09
N GLN A 61 5.33 -43.30 -14.35
CA GLN A 61 4.70 -44.59 -14.71
C GLN A 61 3.34 -44.50 -15.42
N ARG A 62 2.80 -43.30 -15.71
CA ARG A 62 1.46 -43.15 -16.31
C ARG A 62 1.40 -42.75 -17.79
N TYR A 63 2.49 -42.87 -18.54
CA TYR A 63 2.45 -42.69 -20.00
C TYR A 63 3.16 -43.83 -20.74
N THR A 64 2.54 -45.00 -20.79
CA THR A 64 2.78 -45.97 -21.88
C THR A 64 1.59 -46.91 -22.08
N THR A 65 1.20 -47.04 -23.35
CA THR A 65 0.41 -48.10 -24.03
C THR A 65 -1.08 -47.89 -24.28
N ASN A 66 -1.41 -48.14 -25.55
CA ASN A 66 -2.66 -47.97 -26.28
C ASN A 66 -3.58 -49.20 -26.20
N GLU A 67 -4.87 -48.94 -26.46
CA GLU A 67 -5.87 -49.76 -27.18
C GLU A 67 -6.18 -51.18 -26.69
N THR A 68 -7.41 -51.43 -26.19
CA THR A 68 -8.50 -52.12 -26.93
C THR A 68 -9.72 -52.45 -26.05
N THR A 69 -10.88 -52.50 -26.73
CA THR A 69 -12.16 -53.16 -26.40
C THR A 69 -13.09 -52.53 -25.34
N VAL A 70 -14.14 -51.88 -25.89
CA VAL A 70 -15.39 -51.48 -25.25
C VAL A 70 -16.28 -52.71 -25.00
N GLN A 71 -16.85 -52.83 -23.80
CA GLN A 71 -18.12 -53.51 -23.56
C GLN A 71 -19.06 -52.59 -22.76
N PRO A 72 -20.37 -52.55 -23.05
CA PRO A 72 -21.27 -51.61 -22.41
C PRO A 72 -21.79 -52.19 -21.08
N LEU A 73 -21.61 -51.46 -19.99
CA LEU A 73 -22.32 -51.70 -18.73
C LEU A 73 -23.24 -50.52 -18.43
N VAL A 74 -24.48 -50.90 -18.16
CA VAL A 74 -25.68 -50.09 -18.05
C VAL A 74 -25.70 -49.31 -16.74
N GLY A 75 -26.04 -48.02 -16.84
CA GLY A 75 -26.84 -47.29 -15.86
C GLY A 75 -26.23 -47.04 -14.47
N VAL A 76 -25.45 -45.99 -14.34
CA VAL A 76 -25.26 -45.25 -13.07
C VAL A 76 -25.53 -43.78 -13.39
N SER A 77 -26.40 -43.12 -12.62
CA SER A 77 -26.74 -41.71 -12.83
C SER A 77 -25.58 -40.80 -12.41
N GLU A 78 -25.34 -39.72 -13.15
CA GLU A 78 -24.27 -38.73 -12.89
C GLU A 78 -24.26 -38.19 -11.45
N ASN A 79 -25.41 -38.23 -10.76
CA ASN A 79 -25.54 -37.74 -9.39
C ASN A 79 -24.88 -38.65 -8.34
N GLN A 80 -24.77 -39.96 -8.58
CA GLN A 80 -24.11 -40.88 -7.63
C GLN A 80 -22.58 -40.75 -7.66
N LEU A 81 -22.01 -40.43 -8.82
CA LEU A 81 -20.57 -40.17 -8.96
C LEU A 81 -20.16 -38.83 -8.34
N LEU A 82 -21.07 -37.85 -8.27
CA LEU A 82 -20.80 -36.56 -7.65
C LEU A 82 -20.81 -36.65 -6.11
N GLU A 83 -21.64 -37.52 -5.52
CA GLU A 83 -21.66 -37.74 -4.06
C GLU A 83 -20.41 -38.51 -3.58
N GLU A 84 -20.01 -39.60 -4.25
CA GLU A 84 -18.81 -40.37 -3.88
C GLU A 84 -17.50 -39.56 -4.07
N VAL A 85 -17.45 -38.66 -5.05
CA VAL A 85 -16.30 -37.75 -5.23
C VAL A 85 -16.29 -36.65 -4.16
N SER A 86 -17.45 -36.22 -3.65
CA SER A 86 -17.52 -35.24 -2.56
C SER A 86 -17.03 -35.80 -1.22
N GLU A 87 -17.40 -37.04 -0.89
CA GLU A 87 -16.96 -37.69 0.36
C GLU A 87 -15.46 -38.03 0.34
N LEU A 88 -14.89 -38.37 -0.82
CA LEU A 88 -13.46 -38.65 -0.95
C LEU A 88 -12.58 -37.38 -0.97
N VAL A 89 -13.13 -36.21 -1.27
CA VAL A 89 -12.41 -34.93 -1.25
C VAL A 89 -12.29 -34.37 0.18
N GLU A 90 -13.24 -34.69 1.08
CA GLU A 90 -13.18 -34.23 2.47
C GLU A 90 -12.15 -34.98 3.33
N GLU A 91 -11.81 -36.24 3.02
CA GLU A 91 -10.91 -37.05 3.86
C GLU A 91 -9.40 -36.79 3.69
N ARG A 92 -8.96 -35.93 2.74
CA ARG A 92 -7.51 -35.79 2.43
C ARG A 92 -6.92 -34.38 2.33
N LEU A 93 -7.64 -33.35 2.73
CA LEU A 93 -7.02 -32.02 2.86
C LEU A 93 -6.30 -31.90 4.22
N PRO A 94 -4.97 -31.69 4.26
CA PRO A 94 -4.33 -31.31 5.51
C PRO A 94 -4.98 -30.01 5.99
N ALA A 95 -5.24 -29.89 7.29
CA ALA A 95 -5.93 -28.75 7.88
C ALA A 95 -5.25 -27.43 7.43
N LEU A 96 -5.87 -26.75 6.46
CA LEU A 96 -5.46 -25.43 6.01
C LEU A 96 -5.44 -24.48 7.22
N ASN A 97 -4.38 -23.69 7.36
CA ASN A 97 -4.29 -22.65 8.38
C ASN A 97 -5.53 -21.74 8.28
N ASN A 98 -6.03 -21.23 9.42
CA ASN A 98 -7.20 -20.36 9.45
C ASN A 98 -7.08 -19.13 8.53
N GLU A 99 -5.86 -18.64 8.30
CA GLU A 99 -5.59 -17.58 7.33
C GLU A 99 -5.91 -18.00 5.89
N ASP A 100 -5.48 -19.19 5.46
CA ASP A 100 -5.80 -19.71 4.12
C ASP A 100 -7.30 -19.94 3.93
N LYS A 101 -8.04 -20.26 5.01
CA LYS A 101 -9.51 -20.38 4.94
C LYS A 101 -10.19 -19.03 4.71
N ILE A 102 -9.74 -17.96 5.39
CA ILE A 102 -10.27 -16.59 5.23
C ILE A 102 -9.97 -16.03 3.83
N TRP A 103 -8.82 -16.41 3.24
CA TRP A 103 -8.39 -15.89 1.94
C TRP A 103 -8.82 -16.73 0.74
N ASN A 104 -9.01 -18.05 0.89
CA ASN A 104 -9.65 -18.86 -0.15
C ASN A 104 -11.16 -18.57 -0.24
N ALA A 105 -11.74 -18.09 0.85
CA ALA A 105 -13.10 -17.58 0.93
C ALA A 105 -13.38 -16.40 -0.03
N PHE A 106 -12.37 -15.59 -0.34
CA PHE A 106 -12.42 -14.48 -1.31
C PHE A 106 -12.94 -14.88 -2.71
N LEU A 107 -12.85 -16.17 -3.03
CA LEU A 107 -13.11 -16.79 -4.33
C LEU A 107 -14.52 -17.35 -4.50
N SER A 108 -15.37 -17.34 -3.47
CA SER A 108 -16.74 -17.88 -3.59
C SER A 108 -17.64 -17.06 -4.51
N ASN A 109 -17.12 -15.97 -5.11
CA ASN A 109 -17.87 -15.02 -5.94
C ASN A 109 -19.05 -14.38 -5.19
N SER A 110 -19.13 -14.57 -3.87
CA SER A 110 -20.24 -14.13 -3.01
C SER A 110 -19.97 -12.78 -2.36
N TRP A 111 -19.39 -11.85 -3.12
CA TRP A 111 -19.09 -10.52 -2.59
C TRP A 111 -20.39 -9.79 -2.32
N THR A 112 -20.69 -9.51 -1.06
CA THR A 112 -21.98 -8.93 -0.67
C THR A 112 -21.74 -7.63 0.04
N SER A 113 -22.43 -6.57 -0.39
CA SER A 113 -22.40 -5.31 0.36
C SER A 113 -23.10 -5.52 1.69
N VAL A 114 -22.42 -5.22 2.79
CA VAL A 114 -22.95 -5.41 4.15
C VAL A 114 -23.09 -4.09 4.89
N GLY A 115 -22.37 -3.04 4.49
CA GLY A 115 -22.54 -1.72 5.06
C GLY A 115 -22.26 -0.62 4.06
N VAL A 116 -23.03 0.46 4.12
CA VAL A 116 -22.87 1.62 3.24
C VAL A 116 -23.15 2.88 4.05
N THR A 117 -22.37 3.93 3.82
CA THR A 117 -22.64 5.26 4.36
C THR A 117 -23.82 5.91 3.61
N LYS A 118 -24.93 6.21 4.28
CA LYS A 118 -26.10 6.81 3.59
C LYS A 118 -25.99 8.31 3.32
N GLN A 119 -25.08 9.03 3.99
CA GLN A 119 -25.00 10.50 3.92
C GLN A 119 -23.57 11.04 3.73
N TRP A 120 -22.82 10.47 2.79
CA TRP A 120 -21.49 10.99 2.47
C TRP A 120 -21.58 12.19 1.51
N LYS A 121 -20.98 13.32 1.89
CA LYS A 121 -21.22 14.62 1.21
C LYS A 121 -20.08 15.10 0.31
N THR A 122 -18.88 14.59 0.50
CA THR A 122 -17.64 15.10 -0.12
C THR A 122 -16.93 13.98 -0.87
N ILE A 123 -16.07 14.25 -1.84
CA ILE A 123 -15.41 13.14 -2.54
C ILE A 123 -14.41 12.45 -1.59
N PRO A 124 -14.52 11.13 -1.33
CA PRO A 124 -13.54 10.42 -0.52
C PRO A 124 -12.21 10.34 -1.26
N LYS A 125 -11.10 10.22 -0.54
CA LYS A 125 -9.73 10.12 -1.06
C LYS A 125 -9.11 8.78 -0.63
N GLY A 126 -9.78 7.70 -0.99
CA GLY A 126 -9.41 6.36 -0.58
C GLY A 126 -9.86 6.00 0.84
N CYS A 127 -9.57 4.77 1.25
CA CYS A 127 -9.88 4.25 2.59
C CYS A 127 -8.77 3.32 3.10
N LYS A 128 -8.60 3.21 4.42
CA LYS A 128 -7.61 2.31 5.04
C LYS A 128 -8.19 1.68 6.31
N PHE A 129 -8.23 0.35 6.39
CA PHE A 129 -8.49 -0.36 7.64
C PHE A 129 -7.35 -0.13 8.63
N ALA A 130 -7.71 -0.05 9.91
CA ALA A 130 -6.76 -0.13 11.00
C ALA A 130 -6.03 -1.49 10.99
N PRO A 131 -4.76 -1.56 11.43
CA PRO A 131 -3.97 -2.80 11.47
C PRO A 131 -4.60 -3.93 12.27
N ASP A 132 -5.44 -3.62 13.25
CA ASP A 132 -6.19 -4.61 14.03
C ASP A 132 -7.57 -4.97 13.43
N GLY A 133 -7.97 -4.31 12.33
CA GLY A 133 -9.23 -4.49 11.62
C GLY A 133 -10.47 -3.88 12.31
N SER A 134 -10.30 -3.16 13.42
CA SER A 134 -11.42 -2.69 14.25
C SER A 134 -12.23 -1.55 13.61
N CYS A 135 -11.58 -0.74 12.79
CA CYS A 135 -12.16 0.44 12.16
C CYS A 135 -11.53 0.71 10.80
N VAL A 136 -12.18 1.56 10.02
CA VAL A 136 -11.72 2.05 8.73
C VAL A 136 -11.75 3.56 8.72
N ILE A 137 -10.73 4.18 8.16
CA ILE A 137 -10.66 5.63 7.97
C ILE A 137 -10.71 5.99 6.49
N SER A 138 -11.38 7.09 6.19
CA SER A 138 -11.43 7.68 4.86
C SER A 138 -11.32 9.20 4.97
N ALA A 139 -10.47 9.80 4.14
CA ALA A 139 -10.29 11.25 4.06
C ALA A 139 -11.24 11.85 3.02
N GLY A 140 -11.86 12.99 3.32
CA GLY A 140 -12.68 13.74 2.39
C GLY A 140 -11.91 14.83 1.65
N GLU A 141 -12.49 15.33 0.56
CA GLU A 141 -12.04 16.56 -0.12
C GLU A 141 -12.09 17.80 0.79
N ASP A 142 -12.96 17.78 1.81
CA ASP A 142 -13.11 18.85 2.81
C ASP A 142 -12.00 18.90 3.85
N ASN A 143 -10.93 18.13 3.68
CA ASN A 143 -9.79 18.02 4.59
C ASN A 143 -10.15 17.42 5.96
N VAL A 144 -11.24 16.65 5.98
CA VAL A 144 -11.74 15.98 7.17
C VAL A 144 -11.57 14.47 6.99
N LEU A 145 -10.89 13.83 7.94
CA LEU A 145 -10.80 12.38 8.03
C LEU A 145 -11.90 11.85 8.92
N ARG A 146 -12.55 10.77 8.48
CA ARG A 146 -13.70 10.15 9.14
C ARG A 146 -13.40 8.71 9.43
N CYS A 147 -13.55 8.32 10.69
CA CYS A 147 -13.37 6.95 11.16
C CYS A 147 -14.72 6.26 11.35
N PHE A 148 -14.81 5.00 10.94
CA PHE A 148 -15.99 4.14 11.02
C PHE A 148 -15.61 2.83 11.67
N ASN A 149 -16.36 2.40 12.69
CA ASN A 149 -16.12 1.11 13.32
C ASN A 149 -16.55 -0.03 12.39
N THR A 150 -15.75 -1.09 12.34
CA THR A 150 -16.15 -2.37 11.78
C THR A 150 -17.29 -2.91 12.63
N PRO A 151 -18.50 -3.12 12.08
CA PRO A 151 -19.66 -3.47 12.88
C PRO A 151 -19.48 -4.77 13.67
N GLN A 152 -19.74 -4.73 14.98
CA GLN A 152 -19.49 -5.83 15.91
C GLN A 152 -20.12 -7.16 15.46
N ARG A 153 -21.30 -7.10 14.86
CA ARG A 153 -22.03 -8.28 14.35
C ARG A 153 -21.24 -9.09 13.30
N LEU A 154 -20.34 -8.46 12.55
CA LEU A 154 -19.50 -9.14 11.56
C LEU A 154 -18.45 -10.05 12.22
N TRP A 155 -18.10 -9.76 13.48
CA TRP A 155 -17.17 -10.58 14.26
C TRP A 155 -17.84 -11.78 14.91
N THR A 156 -19.12 -11.66 15.27
CA THR A 156 -19.83 -12.69 16.04
C THR A 156 -20.70 -13.60 15.18
N HIS A 157 -21.36 -13.06 14.15
CA HIS A 157 -22.30 -13.79 13.30
C HIS A 157 -22.08 -13.46 11.82
N PRO A 158 -20.94 -13.89 11.26
CA PRO A 158 -20.57 -13.56 9.89
C PRO A 158 -21.55 -14.10 8.86
N GLU A 159 -22.35 -15.13 9.16
CA GLU A 159 -23.32 -15.80 8.26
C GLU A 159 -24.66 -15.03 8.09
N THR A 160 -24.92 -14.00 8.92
CA THR A 160 -26.14 -13.18 8.83
C THR A 160 -25.95 -11.99 7.87
N GLN A 161 -25.77 -12.29 6.57
CA GLN A 161 -25.11 -11.40 5.60
C GLN A 161 -26.00 -10.42 4.82
N SER A 162 -27.26 -10.23 5.21
CA SER A 162 -28.22 -9.47 4.38
C SER A 162 -28.66 -8.12 4.94
N ALA A 163 -28.10 -7.65 6.07
CA ALA A 163 -28.57 -6.39 6.62
C ALA A 163 -27.72 -5.21 6.12
N ASP A 164 -28.33 -4.25 5.42
CA ASP A 164 -27.74 -2.95 5.11
C ASP A 164 -27.35 -2.22 6.41
N ILE A 165 -26.08 -2.33 6.82
CA ILE A 165 -25.57 -1.57 7.97
C ILE A 165 -25.39 -0.13 7.52
N ASP A 166 -26.01 0.77 8.26
CA ASP A 166 -25.68 2.18 8.14
C ASP A 166 -24.33 2.44 8.81
N LEU A 167 -23.33 2.77 8.01
CA LEU A 167 -22.00 3.11 8.52
C LEU A 167 -22.01 4.57 8.99
N ASN A 168 -22.03 4.74 10.31
CA ASN A 168 -22.01 6.05 10.93
C ASN A 168 -20.59 6.49 11.27
N GLU A 169 -20.31 7.78 11.07
CA GLU A 169 -19.06 8.43 11.47
C GLU A 169 -18.94 8.37 13.01
N VAL A 170 -17.83 7.83 13.51
CA VAL A 170 -17.55 7.73 14.96
C VAL A 170 -16.64 8.87 15.39
N VAL A 171 -15.58 9.11 14.61
CA VAL A 171 -14.58 10.15 14.89
C VAL A 171 -14.32 10.97 13.63
N THR A 172 -14.17 12.27 13.81
CA THR A 172 -13.94 13.25 12.75
C THR A 172 -12.71 14.09 13.07
N LEU A 173 -11.63 13.91 12.32
CA LEU A 173 -10.38 14.67 12.45
C LEU A 173 -10.35 15.75 11.37
N LYS A 174 -10.27 17.02 11.77
CA LYS A 174 -10.24 18.14 10.82
C LYS A 174 -8.84 18.73 10.72
N GLU A 175 -8.30 18.73 9.51
CA GLU A 175 -7.03 19.37 9.21
C GLU A 175 -7.18 20.81 8.73
N GLY A 176 -6.14 21.61 8.98
CA GLY A 176 -6.09 23.02 8.59
C GLY A 176 -5.85 23.26 7.10
N GLY A 177 -5.47 22.24 6.34
CA GLY A 177 -5.12 22.35 4.92
C GLY A 177 -5.37 21.06 4.16
N THR A 178 -5.01 21.04 2.87
CA THR A 178 -5.24 19.86 2.03
C THR A 178 -4.45 18.65 2.50
N VAL A 179 -5.17 17.58 2.83
CA VAL A 179 -4.57 16.30 3.18
C VAL A 179 -4.07 15.61 1.91
N TYR A 180 -2.78 15.25 1.87
CA TYR A 180 -2.16 14.53 0.75
C TYR A 180 -2.15 13.01 0.97
N ASP A 181 -1.73 12.56 2.14
CA ASP A 181 -1.73 11.15 2.53
C ASP A 181 -1.99 11.02 4.04
N TYR A 182 -2.36 9.82 4.45
CA TYR A 182 -2.61 9.48 5.85
C TYR A 182 -2.31 8.01 6.09
N GLN A 183 -1.82 7.64 7.27
CA GLN A 183 -1.51 6.26 7.59
C GLN A 183 -1.74 5.96 9.06
N TRP A 184 -2.31 4.79 9.34
CA TRP A 184 -2.40 4.26 10.70
C TRP A 184 -1.02 3.99 11.28
N TYR A 185 -0.88 4.20 12.58
CA TYR A 185 0.26 3.67 13.32
C TYR A 185 0.27 2.14 13.19
N PRO A 186 1.38 1.51 12.77
CA PRO A 186 1.40 0.09 12.37
C PRO A 186 1.08 -0.87 13.52
N LEU A 187 1.39 -0.48 14.76
CA LEU A 187 1.15 -1.28 15.96
C LEU A 187 -0.16 -0.90 16.68
N LEU A 188 -1.07 -0.21 15.99
CA LEU A 188 -2.36 0.18 16.56
C LEU A 188 -3.13 -1.05 17.06
N ASN A 189 -3.57 -0.96 18.31
CA ASN A 189 -4.47 -1.88 18.98
C ASN A 189 -5.58 -1.08 19.66
N SER A 190 -6.83 -1.28 19.25
CA SER A 190 -7.97 -0.52 19.75
C SER A 190 -8.26 -0.72 21.24
N TRP A 191 -7.67 -1.75 21.86
CA TRP A 191 -7.75 -1.94 23.32
C TRP A 191 -6.76 -1.09 24.10
N GLU A 192 -5.75 -0.52 23.43
CA GLU A 192 -4.70 0.32 24.00
C GLU A 192 -4.78 1.73 23.39
N PRO A 193 -5.51 2.66 24.04
CA PRO A 193 -5.79 3.99 23.47
C PRO A 193 -4.56 4.79 23.03
N GLU A 194 -3.42 4.59 23.69
CA GLU A 194 -2.14 5.24 23.34
C GLU A 194 -1.65 4.85 21.93
N THR A 195 -1.98 3.65 21.48
CA THR A 195 -1.56 3.12 20.17
C THR A 195 -2.52 3.51 19.04
N CYS A 196 -3.69 4.09 19.36
CA CYS A 196 -4.73 4.53 18.42
C CYS A 196 -4.32 5.78 17.63
N CYS A 197 -3.10 5.80 17.12
CA CYS A 197 -2.51 6.93 16.43
C CYS A 197 -2.69 6.85 14.91
N LEU A 198 -2.90 8.00 14.30
CA LEU A 198 -2.97 8.20 12.85
C LEU A 198 -2.08 9.36 12.45
N ILE A 199 -1.30 9.18 11.39
CA ILE A 199 -0.54 10.28 10.78
C ILE A 199 -1.26 10.83 9.56
N THR A 200 -1.18 12.15 9.39
CA THR A 200 -1.73 12.91 8.28
C THR A 200 -0.68 13.88 7.75
N THR A 201 -0.62 14.02 6.42
CA THR A 201 0.22 15.03 5.77
C THR A 201 -0.63 16.14 5.18
N ILE A 202 -0.15 17.38 5.28
CA ILE A 202 -0.91 18.59 4.95
C ILE A 202 -0.11 19.45 3.98
N LYS A 203 -0.83 20.14 3.09
CA LYS A 203 -0.24 21.18 2.24
C LYS A 203 0.36 22.32 3.07
N GLN A 204 1.65 22.57 2.86
CA GLN A 204 2.45 23.64 3.47
C GLN A 204 2.32 23.66 4.99
N GLY A 205 2.24 22.47 5.60
CA GLY A 205 2.02 22.28 7.02
C GLY A 205 2.88 21.16 7.56
N PRO A 206 2.99 21.06 8.90
CA PRO A 206 3.60 19.90 9.54
C PRO A 206 2.84 18.62 9.22
N VAL A 207 3.53 17.50 9.38
CA VAL A 207 2.92 16.17 9.46
C VAL A 207 2.39 16.01 10.88
N HIS A 208 1.08 15.79 11.01
CA HIS A 208 0.42 15.64 12.30
C HIS A 208 0.24 14.17 12.66
N MET A 209 0.34 13.88 13.96
CA MET A 209 -0.07 12.59 14.54
C MET A 209 -1.22 12.85 15.50
N TRP A 210 -2.33 12.18 15.25
CA TRP A 210 -3.57 12.28 15.99
C TRP A 210 -3.83 11.00 16.77
N ASN A 211 -4.31 11.12 18.01
CA ASN A 211 -4.95 10.01 18.68
C ASN A 211 -6.43 9.98 18.25
N VAL A 212 -6.84 8.88 17.62
CA VAL A 212 -8.20 8.70 17.09
C VAL A 212 -9.21 8.42 18.20
N ASP A 213 -8.80 7.79 19.30
CA ASP A 213 -9.68 7.51 20.44
C ASP A 213 -10.01 8.79 21.22
N SER A 214 -8.99 9.59 21.56
CA SER A 214 -9.18 10.86 22.29
C SER A 214 -9.52 12.06 21.40
N ASN A 215 -9.34 11.95 20.09
CA ASN A 215 -9.47 13.05 19.12
C ASN A 215 -8.53 14.23 19.41
N GLU A 216 -7.31 13.94 19.88
CA GLU A 216 -6.31 14.94 20.23
C GLU A 216 -5.09 14.87 19.30
N LEU A 217 -4.46 16.03 19.07
CA LEU A 217 -3.18 16.12 18.37
C LEU A 217 -2.06 15.72 19.33
N VAL A 218 -1.40 14.59 19.07
CA VAL A 218 -0.34 14.03 19.92
C VAL A 218 1.03 14.61 19.55
N ALA A 219 1.32 14.73 18.25
CA ALA A 219 2.64 15.14 17.77
C ALA A 219 2.57 15.91 16.44
N SER A 220 3.62 16.70 16.18
CA SER A 220 3.79 17.44 14.92
C SER A 220 5.24 17.41 14.45
N TYR A 221 5.47 16.87 13.26
CA TYR A 221 6.77 16.77 12.60
C TYR A 221 6.88 17.85 11.53
N ARG A 222 7.91 18.69 11.61
CA ARG A 222 8.04 19.91 10.81
C ARG A 222 9.15 19.76 9.79
N ILE A 223 8.78 19.82 8.52
CA ILE A 223 9.71 19.80 7.39
C ILE A 223 9.95 21.23 6.93
N PHE A 224 11.21 21.62 6.79
CA PHE A 224 11.59 22.93 6.30
C PHE A 224 12.35 22.84 4.98
N ASN A 225 11.95 23.69 4.02
CA ASN A 225 12.65 23.85 2.76
C ASN A 225 13.93 24.68 2.94
N HIS A 226 14.63 24.96 1.84
CA HIS A 226 15.88 25.74 1.84
C HIS A 226 15.68 27.24 2.16
N LEU A 227 14.43 27.70 2.20
CA LEU A 227 14.04 29.07 2.56
C LEU A 227 13.54 29.16 4.02
N ASP A 228 13.70 28.10 4.81
CA ASP A 228 13.18 27.98 6.19
C ASP A 228 11.66 28.11 6.31
N GLU A 229 10.93 27.79 5.23
CA GLU A 229 9.47 27.70 5.20
C GLU A 229 9.02 26.25 5.37
N LEU A 230 7.80 26.05 5.88
CA LEU A 230 7.21 24.72 5.98
C LEU A 230 6.99 24.12 4.59
N ASP A 231 7.59 22.96 4.35
CA ASP A 231 7.42 22.18 3.13
C ASP A 231 6.31 21.13 3.28
N SER A 232 5.75 20.67 2.17
CA SER A 232 4.68 19.67 2.17
C SER A 232 5.25 18.27 2.03
N ALA A 233 4.87 17.36 2.93
CA ALA A 233 5.00 15.93 2.68
C ALA A 233 3.84 15.46 1.78
N TYR A 234 4.16 14.90 0.61
CA TYR A 234 3.16 14.38 -0.32
C TYR A 234 2.79 12.93 -0.04
N SER A 235 3.67 12.19 0.65
CA SER A 235 3.47 10.81 1.04
C SER A 235 4.10 10.54 2.40
N VAL A 236 3.57 9.53 3.08
CA VAL A 236 4.04 9.15 4.40
C VAL A 236 4.03 7.64 4.59
N ALA A 237 5.04 7.12 5.28
CA ALA A 237 5.13 5.72 5.63
C ALA A 237 5.78 5.54 7.02
N PHE A 238 5.20 4.71 7.89
CA PHE A 238 5.92 4.16 9.04
C PHE A 238 6.81 2.98 8.62
N ASN A 239 7.90 2.76 9.35
CA ASN A 239 8.52 1.44 9.37
C ASN A 239 7.64 0.44 10.15
N PRO A 240 7.83 -0.88 9.98
CA PRO A 240 6.98 -1.90 10.64
C PRO A 240 6.95 -1.80 12.17
N GLN A 241 8.03 -1.28 12.78
CA GLN A 241 8.14 -1.10 14.23
C GLN A 241 7.49 0.20 14.74
N GLY A 242 7.17 1.14 13.84
CA GLY A 242 6.53 2.41 14.17
C GLY A 242 7.45 3.46 14.81
N ASP A 243 8.74 3.20 15.02
CA ASP A 243 9.72 4.14 15.58
C ASP A 243 10.29 5.12 14.55
N LYS A 244 10.19 4.81 13.25
CA LYS A 244 10.60 5.72 12.17
C LYS A 244 9.44 6.10 11.27
N LEU A 245 9.44 7.36 10.87
CA LEU A 245 8.47 7.96 9.97
C LEU A 245 9.17 8.54 8.72
N TYR A 246 8.85 8.01 7.55
CA TYR A 246 9.33 8.48 6.26
C TYR A 246 8.32 9.46 5.67
N CYS A 247 8.77 10.65 5.30
CA CYS A 247 7.98 11.69 4.65
C CYS A 247 8.61 12.05 3.30
N GLY A 248 7.88 11.81 2.22
CA GLY A 248 8.33 12.11 0.85
C GLY A 248 7.98 13.53 0.44
N THR A 249 8.98 14.30 -0.01
CA THR A 249 8.80 15.65 -0.58
C THR A 249 9.26 15.68 -2.04
N ASP A 250 9.63 16.85 -2.58
CA ASP A 250 10.22 16.97 -3.92
C ASP A 250 11.71 16.57 -3.91
N GLY A 251 11.98 15.31 -4.25
CA GLY A 251 13.33 14.76 -4.40
C GLY A 251 14.04 14.38 -3.10
N ILE A 252 13.46 14.66 -1.93
CA ILE A 252 14.05 14.37 -0.62
C ILE A 252 13.08 13.54 0.21
N ILE A 253 13.62 12.61 1.00
CA ILE A 253 12.89 11.90 2.04
C ILE A 253 13.38 12.40 3.39
N TYR A 254 12.44 12.85 4.21
CA TYR A 254 12.69 13.22 5.59
C TYR A 254 12.34 12.03 6.47
N VAL A 255 13.28 11.59 7.31
CA VAL A 255 13.06 10.50 8.25
C VAL A 255 13.04 11.09 9.65
N PHE A 256 11.89 10.98 10.31
CA PHE A 256 11.70 11.37 11.69
C PHE A 256 11.74 10.14 12.59
N ASP A 257 12.21 10.35 13.80
CA ASP A 257 12.02 9.42 14.91
C ASP A 257 10.66 9.73 15.56
N THR A 258 9.77 8.74 15.60
CA THR A 258 8.41 8.90 16.13
C THR A 258 8.41 9.32 17.60
N SER A 259 9.47 8.98 18.36
CA SER A 259 9.59 9.36 19.76
C SER A 259 9.97 10.83 19.98
N ARG A 260 10.46 11.52 18.93
CA ARG A 260 11.00 12.88 19.01
C ARG A 260 10.28 13.81 18.02
N PRO A 261 9.05 14.26 18.34
CA PRO A 261 8.34 15.19 17.49
C PRO A 261 9.06 16.54 17.43
N GLY A 262 8.94 17.21 16.28
CA GLY A 262 9.59 18.50 16.07
C GLY A 262 10.26 18.62 14.71
N ARG A 263 11.41 19.30 14.69
CA ARG A 263 12.18 19.59 13.46
C ARG A 263 13.29 18.56 13.20
N ASP A 264 13.69 17.82 14.22
CA ASP A 264 14.84 16.92 14.14
C ASP A 264 14.53 15.73 13.21
N CYS A 265 15.28 15.64 12.12
CA CYS A 265 15.09 14.62 11.11
C CYS A 265 16.39 14.34 10.35
N GLU A 266 16.49 13.13 9.84
CA GLU A 266 17.47 12.75 8.83
C GLU A 266 16.95 13.16 7.44
N LYS A 267 17.83 13.70 6.59
CA LYS A 267 17.47 14.06 5.20
C LYS A 267 18.17 13.13 4.21
N ARG A 268 17.39 12.41 3.42
CA ARG A 268 17.87 11.52 2.35
C ARG A 268 17.58 12.15 1.00
N ASP A 269 18.60 12.75 0.39
CA ASP A 269 18.48 13.45 -0.90
C ASP A 269 18.74 12.51 -2.07
N LEU A 270 17.66 11.99 -2.65
CA LEU A 270 17.72 11.06 -3.79
C LEU A 270 18.00 11.77 -5.12
N ARG A 271 17.95 13.11 -5.19
CA ARG A 271 18.30 13.84 -6.43
C ARG A 271 19.75 13.61 -6.82
N LYS A 272 20.62 13.36 -5.83
CA LYS A 272 22.04 13.04 -6.00
C LYS A 272 22.27 11.71 -6.71
N THR A 273 21.32 10.79 -6.65
CA THR A 273 21.41 9.46 -7.26
C THR A 273 20.72 9.40 -8.62
N GLY A 274 20.17 10.54 -9.08
CA GLY A 274 19.44 10.65 -10.36
C GLY A 274 17.93 10.49 -10.22
N PHE A 275 17.42 10.01 -9.09
CA PHE A 275 15.98 9.89 -8.84
C PHE A 275 15.37 11.24 -8.44
N LYS A 276 14.39 11.72 -9.20
CA LYS A 276 13.88 13.10 -9.12
C LYS A 276 12.35 13.16 -9.07
N GLY A 277 11.86 14.35 -8.74
CA GLY A 277 10.45 14.69 -8.76
C GLY A 277 9.77 14.50 -7.42
N ILE A 278 8.47 14.79 -7.42
CA ILE A 278 7.61 14.71 -6.23
C ILE A 278 7.39 13.25 -5.85
N PHE A 279 7.76 12.90 -4.62
CA PHE A 279 7.53 11.57 -4.05
C PHE A 279 6.09 11.44 -3.57
N SER A 280 5.25 10.97 -4.50
CA SER A 280 3.80 10.86 -4.36
C SER A 280 3.35 9.67 -3.52
N THR A 281 4.20 8.67 -3.30
CA THR A 281 3.89 7.49 -2.50
C THR A 281 5.16 6.87 -1.94
N ILE A 282 5.10 6.35 -0.72
CA ILE A 282 6.15 5.57 -0.08
C ILE A 282 5.50 4.31 0.49
N ALA A 283 6.18 3.18 0.40
CA ALA A 283 5.82 1.96 1.09
C ALA A 283 7.07 1.34 1.72
N VAL A 284 6.94 0.74 2.90
CA VAL A 284 8.02 -0.02 3.53
C VAL A 284 7.72 -1.51 3.37
N ASN A 285 8.76 -2.30 3.14
CA ASN A 285 8.60 -3.74 2.98
C ASN A 285 8.30 -4.39 4.34
N PRO A 286 7.17 -5.11 4.47
CA PRO A 286 6.75 -5.69 5.75
C PRO A 286 7.64 -6.86 6.21
N ALA A 287 8.14 -7.69 5.28
CA ALA A 287 8.98 -8.84 5.59
C ALA A 287 10.47 -8.49 5.69
N MET A 288 10.92 -7.47 4.95
CA MET A 288 12.31 -7.03 4.93
C MET A 288 12.40 -5.54 5.30
N PRO A 289 12.46 -5.19 6.60
CA PRO A 289 12.45 -3.79 7.06
C PRO A 289 13.61 -2.93 6.53
N SER A 290 14.68 -3.57 6.05
CA SER A 290 15.82 -2.89 5.41
C SER A 290 15.53 -2.36 4.01
N VAL A 291 14.32 -2.55 3.48
CA VAL A 291 13.93 -2.14 2.13
C VAL A 291 12.66 -1.29 2.15
N TYR A 292 12.66 -0.19 1.42
CA TYR A 292 11.47 0.61 1.19
C TYR A 292 11.42 1.11 -0.26
N ALA A 293 10.22 1.38 -0.77
CA ALA A 293 10.01 1.84 -2.13
C ALA A 293 9.35 3.22 -2.15
N VAL A 294 9.69 4.00 -3.18
CA VAL A 294 9.27 5.39 -3.34
C VAL A 294 8.83 5.60 -4.78
N GLY A 295 7.61 6.06 -4.98
CA GLY A 295 7.08 6.39 -6.30
C GLY A 295 7.19 7.89 -6.57
N SER A 296 7.60 8.24 -7.78
CA SER A 296 7.68 9.61 -8.25
C SER A 296 6.60 9.92 -9.28
N TYR A 297 6.14 11.17 -9.32
CA TYR A 297 5.36 11.66 -10.46
C TYR A 297 6.13 11.67 -11.78
N LEU A 298 7.46 11.51 -11.77
CA LEU A 298 8.27 11.27 -12.97
C LEU A 298 8.29 9.79 -13.39
N GLN A 299 7.14 9.10 -13.30
CA GLN A 299 6.91 7.76 -13.89
C GLN A 299 7.86 6.64 -13.41
N THR A 300 8.58 6.87 -12.31
CA THR A 300 9.63 5.97 -11.84
C THR A 300 9.39 5.57 -10.40
N VAL A 301 9.84 4.36 -10.05
CA VAL A 301 9.84 3.84 -8.69
C VAL A 301 11.27 3.56 -8.27
N SER A 302 11.69 4.08 -7.13
CA SER A 302 12.99 3.76 -6.53
C SER A 302 12.80 2.77 -5.39
N VAL A 303 13.53 1.66 -5.41
CA VAL A 303 13.64 0.73 -4.28
C VAL A 303 14.95 1.08 -3.56
N ASN A 304 14.88 1.35 -2.27
CA ASN A 304 15.98 1.89 -1.49
C ASN A 304 16.31 1.00 -0.29
N SER A 305 17.57 1.06 0.12
CA SER A 305 18.08 0.46 1.35
C SER A 305 17.79 1.38 2.54
N GLU A 306 17.30 0.83 3.65
CA GLU A 306 17.01 1.60 4.85
C GLU A 306 18.27 2.13 5.55
N PRO A 307 19.34 1.33 5.79
CA PRO A 307 20.51 1.79 6.53
C PRO A 307 21.23 2.98 5.90
N ASP A 308 21.39 2.96 4.57
CA ASP A 308 22.15 3.98 3.85
C ASP A 308 21.26 5.03 3.16
N GLY A 309 19.95 4.75 3.06
CA GLY A 309 19.00 5.58 2.32
C GLY A 309 19.23 5.62 0.81
N MET A 310 20.10 4.77 0.28
CA MET A 310 20.52 4.77 -1.13
C MET A 310 19.61 3.87 -1.99
N PRO A 311 19.40 4.21 -3.27
CA PRO A 311 18.65 3.38 -4.19
C PRO A 311 19.40 2.08 -4.50
N LEU A 312 18.73 0.96 -4.29
CA LEU A 312 19.14 -0.36 -4.75
C LEU A 312 18.85 -0.52 -6.23
N CYS A 313 17.69 -0.05 -6.70
CA CYS A 313 17.33 -0.02 -8.11
C CYS A 313 16.27 1.05 -8.41
N ILE A 314 16.23 1.48 -9.67
CA ILE A 314 15.18 2.35 -10.21
C ILE A 314 14.41 1.54 -11.25
N LEU A 315 13.09 1.46 -11.06
CA LEU A 315 12.16 0.72 -11.89
C LEU A 315 11.43 1.70 -12.80
N GLU A 316 11.58 1.48 -14.10
CA GLU A 316 11.01 2.29 -15.17
C GLU A 316 10.01 1.47 -15.97
N GLY A 317 8.93 2.09 -16.44
CA GLY A 317 7.91 1.40 -17.23
C GLY A 317 6.50 1.95 -17.09
N HIS A 318 6.27 2.90 -16.18
CA HIS A 318 4.98 3.59 -16.09
C HIS A 318 4.83 4.67 -17.15
N VAL A 319 3.59 4.85 -17.63
CA VAL A 319 3.23 5.95 -18.55
C VAL A 319 2.74 7.15 -17.76
N GLY A 320 2.08 6.91 -16.62
CA GLY A 320 1.61 7.93 -15.70
C GLY A 320 2.58 8.16 -14.54
N GLY A 321 2.48 9.34 -13.91
CA GLY A 321 3.17 9.55 -12.63
C GLY A 321 2.68 8.52 -11.60
N VAL A 322 3.61 7.84 -10.93
CA VAL A 322 3.27 6.80 -9.95
C VAL A 322 2.49 7.44 -8.81
N THR A 323 1.42 6.81 -8.34
CA THR A 323 0.57 7.35 -7.25
C THR A 323 0.31 6.36 -6.14
N GLN A 324 0.52 5.08 -6.40
CA GLN A 324 0.27 3.99 -5.47
C GLN A 324 1.39 2.96 -5.62
N ILE A 325 1.93 2.53 -4.48
CA ILE A 325 2.82 1.38 -4.36
C ILE A 325 2.35 0.54 -3.18
N ALA A 326 2.46 -0.78 -3.29
CA ALA A 326 2.25 -1.70 -2.17
C ALA A 326 3.26 -2.85 -2.26
N PHE A 327 3.80 -3.29 -1.12
CA PHE A 327 4.56 -4.53 -1.05
C PHE A 327 3.62 -5.71 -0.80
N HIS A 328 3.95 -6.85 -1.39
CA HIS A 328 3.36 -8.12 -0.99
C HIS A 328 3.83 -8.52 0.42
N GLN A 329 3.04 -9.32 1.13
CA GLN A 329 3.34 -9.75 2.50
C GLN A 329 4.66 -10.53 2.60
N ASP A 330 4.98 -11.36 1.59
CA ASP A 330 6.26 -12.07 1.49
C ASP A 330 7.48 -11.15 1.25
N GLY A 331 7.25 -9.87 0.92
CA GLY A 331 8.29 -8.88 0.69
C GLY A 331 9.06 -9.00 -0.64
N HIS A 332 8.85 -10.06 -1.43
CA HIS A 332 9.55 -10.23 -2.71
C HIS A 332 8.89 -9.50 -3.87
N LEU A 333 7.58 -9.26 -3.80
CA LEU A 333 6.83 -8.59 -4.85
C LEU A 333 6.48 -7.16 -4.46
N LEU A 334 6.55 -6.27 -5.45
CA LEU A 334 6.15 -4.87 -5.34
C LEU A 334 5.13 -4.57 -6.44
N ALA A 335 3.96 -4.04 -6.09
CA ALA A 335 3.01 -3.51 -7.05
C ALA A 335 3.16 -1.99 -7.14
N SER A 336 3.11 -1.44 -8.34
CA SER A 336 3.07 0.01 -8.58
C SER A 336 2.04 0.36 -9.63
N GLY A 337 1.34 1.49 -9.42
CA GLY A 337 0.35 2.01 -10.37
C GLY A 337 0.42 3.53 -10.46
N GLY A 338 0.14 4.03 -11.66
CA GLY A 338 0.15 5.46 -11.98
C GLY A 338 -1.24 6.09 -12.03
N ARG A 339 -1.25 7.42 -12.12
CA ARG A 339 -2.43 8.21 -12.50
C ARG A 339 -2.55 8.22 -14.03
N LYS A 340 -3.77 8.14 -14.56
CA LYS A 340 -3.99 7.99 -16.01
C LYS A 340 -3.10 6.89 -16.63
N ASP A 341 -2.92 5.82 -15.86
CA ASP A 341 -2.12 4.68 -16.24
C ASP A 341 -2.96 3.44 -15.96
N ASP A 342 -3.36 2.77 -17.04
CA ASP A 342 -4.20 1.58 -16.99
C ASP A 342 -3.42 0.35 -16.53
N ILE A 343 -2.09 0.48 -16.37
CA ILE A 343 -1.20 -0.60 -15.99
C ILE A 343 -0.86 -0.54 -14.51
N ILE A 344 -1.05 -1.68 -13.83
CA ILE A 344 -0.34 -2.02 -12.60
C ILE A 344 0.85 -2.90 -12.97
N ASN A 345 2.05 -2.43 -12.64
CA ASN A 345 3.28 -3.20 -12.77
C ASN A 345 3.54 -3.98 -11.48
N ILE A 346 3.80 -5.28 -11.60
CA ILE A 346 4.30 -6.14 -10.53
C ILE A 346 5.79 -6.37 -10.77
N TRP A 347 6.61 -6.10 -9.77
CA TRP A 347 8.06 -6.27 -9.81
C TRP A 347 8.47 -7.37 -8.85
N ASP A 348 9.39 -8.22 -9.28
CA ASP A 348 10.08 -9.16 -8.40
C ASP A 348 11.41 -8.54 -7.96
N LEU A 349 11.57 -8.27 -6.67
CA LEU A 349 12.75 -7.62 -6.12
C LEU A 349 13.98 -8.51 -6.11
N ARG A 350 13.82 -9.82 -6.31
CA ARG A 350 14.93 -10.76 -6.50
C ARG A 350 15.57 -10.60 -7.89
N TYR A 351 14.81 -10.09 -8.85
CA TYR A 351 15.22 -9.88 -10.23
C TYR A 351 14.80 -8.48 -10.70
N PRO A 352 15.40 -7.41 -10.14
CA PRO A 352 15.01 -6.04 -10.45
C PRO A 352 15.32 -5.69 -11.91
N GLY A 353 14.54 -4.76 -12.47
CA GLY A 353 14.79 -4.17 -13.79
C GLY A 353 13.88 -4.65 -14.92
N LYS A 354 13.06 -5.69 -14.70
CA LYS A 354 11.97 -6.05 -15.61
C LYS A 354 10.68 -6.27 -14.83
N THR A 355 9.56 -5.85 -15.40
CA THR A 355 8.24 -6.17 -14.86
C THR A 355 8.02 -7.69 -14.87
N TYR A 356 7.62 -8.24 -13.73
CA TYR A 356 7.29 -9.65 -13.55
C TYR A 356 5.90 -9.97 -14.14
N LEU A 357 4.88 -9.22 -13.72
CA LEU A 357 3.50 -9.31 -14.23
C LEU A 357 2.93 -7.92 -14.51
N VAL A 358 2.04 -7.83 -15.48
CA VAL A 358 1.32 -6.61 -15.85
C VAL A 358 -0.16 -6.88 -15.72
N PHE A 359 -0.84 -6.09 -14.89
CA PHE A 359 -2.30 -6.12 -14.76
C PHE A 359 -2.91 -4.89 -15.39
N ASN A 360 -3.98 -5.08 -16.15
CA ASN A 360 -4.73 -4.00 -16.77
C ASN A 360 -5.95 -3.65 -15.92
N ARG A 361 -6.14 -2.37 -15.64
CA ARG A 361 -7.32 -1.80 -14.97
C ARG A 361 -7.65 -0.46 -15.62
N GLU A 362 -8.91 -0.07 -15.63
CA GLU A 362 -9.31 1.19 -16.28
C GLU A 362 -9.12 2.41 -15.36
N VAL A 363 -8.19 3.30 -15.72
CA VAL A 363 -7.82 4.49 -14.96
C VAL A 363 -7.77 5.71 -15.88
N THR A 364 -8.90 6.40 -16.02
CA THR A 364 -8.97 7.64 -16.82
C THR A 364 -8.79 8.91 -15.98
N THR A 365 -8.87 8.78 -14.65
CA THR A 365 -8.80 9.91 -13.73
C THR A 365 -7.38 10.30 -13.34
N HIS A 366 -7.24 11.52 -12.81
CA HIS A 366 -6.01 12.00 -12.20
C HIS A 366 -5.85 11.64 -10.71
N GLN A 367 -6.84 10.95 -10.14
CA GLN A 367 -6.88 10.62 -8.73
C GLN A 367 -5.99 9.40 -8.42
N LYS A 368 -5.61 9.24 -7.15
CA LYS A 368 -4.95 8.04 -6.66
C LYS A 368 -6.00 6.93 -6.57
N ILE A 369 -5.81 5.84 -7.31
CA ILE A 369 -6.65 4.64 -7.20
C ILE A 369 -5.89 3.59 -6.41
N GLN A 370 -6.42 3.28 -5.23
CA GLN A 370 -5.79 2.36 -4.32
C GLN A 370 -5.92 0.90 -4.78
N PHE A 371 -4.86 0.15 -4.51
CA PHE A 371 -4.83 -1.30 -4.56
C PHE A 371 -4.13 -1.87 -3.33
N ASN A 372 -4.43 -3.12 -2.98
CA ASN A 372 -3.83 -3.82 -1.85
C ASN A 372 -3.64 -5.31 -2.18
N PHE A 373 -2.62 -5.91 -1.57
CA PHE A 373 -2.36 -7.35 -1.67
C PHE A 373 -3.17 -8.13 -0.64
N CYS A 374 -3.56 -9.33 -1.02
CA CYS A 374 -4.37 -10.25 -0.25
C CYS A 374 -3.85 -11.67 -0.48
N ASN A 375 -2.79 -12.06 0.22
CA ASN A 375 -2.06 -13.29 -0.09
C ASN A 375 -1.73 -13.30 -1.61
N LYS A 376 -2.03 -14.38 -2.33
CA LYS A 376 -1.82 -14.52 -3.79
C LYS A 376 -2.64 -13.59 -4.70
N TYR A 377 -3.46 -12.68 -4.16
CA TYR A 377 -4.30 -11.77 -4.93
C TYR A 377 -3.88 -10.31 -4.80
N LEU A 378 -4.14 -9.53 -5.83
CA LEU A 378 -4.10 -8.07 -5.79
C LEU A 378 -5.48 -7.51 -6.10
N ILE A 379 -5.98 -6.62 -5.27
CA ILE A 379 -7.31 -6.02 -5.46
C ILE A 379 -7.16 -4.56 -5.77
N SER A 380 -7.85 -4.09 -6.81
CA SER A 380 -7.84 -2.70 -7.25
C SER A 380 -9.24 -2.22 -7.60
N GLY A 381 -9.52 -0.95 -7.31
CA GLY A 381 -10.64 -0.24 -7.93
C GLY A 381 -10.34 0.20 -9.37
N ASN A 382 -11.36 0.69 -10.06
CA ASN A 382 -11.23 1.33 -11.37
C ASN A 382 -12.15 2.58 -11.49
N THR A 383 -12.10 3.25 -12.64
CA THR A 383 -12.87 4.49 -12.88
C THR A 383 -14.38 4.25 -13.08
N ASN A 384 -14.76 3.05 -13.48
CA ASN A 384 -16.14 2.67 -13.82
C ASN A 384 -16.88 1.97 -12.67
N GLY A 385 -16.31 2.05 -11.46
CA GLY A 385 -16.92 1.50 -10.25
C GLY A 385 -16.78 -0.01 -10.08
N ASN A 386 -15.94 -0.67 -10.89
CA ASN A 386 -15.56 -2.06 -10.66
C ASN A 386 -14.41 -2.15 -9.66
N VAL A 387 -14.45 -3.23 -8.89
CA VAL A 387 -13.31 -3.75 -8.17
C VAL A 387 -12.85 -5.01 -8.88
N THR A 388 -11.57 -5.04 -9.24
CA THR A 388 -10.91 -6.16 -9.92
C THR A 388 -9.97 -6.86 -8.94
N CYS A 389 -10.13 -8.17 -8.82
CA CYS A 389 -9.21 -9.07 -8.13
C CYS A 389 -8.33 -9.77 -9.18
N PHE A 390 -7.02 -9.56 -9.09
CA PHE A 390 -6.02 -10.17 -9.95
C PHE A 390 -5.33 -11.31 -9.21
N ASP A 391 -5.32 -12.50 -9.80
CA ASP A 391 -4.54 -13.63 -9.30
C ASP A 391 -3.08 -13.53 -9.73
N LEU A 392 -2.15 -13.55 -8.78
CA LEU A 392 -0.71 -13.49 -9.06
C LEU A 392 -0.16 -14.78 -9.70
N VAL A 393 -0.88 -15.90 -9.61
CA VAL A 393 -0.47 -17.19 -10.18
C VAL A 393 -1.04 -17.36 -11.58
N THR A 394 -2.36 -17.19 -11.74
CA THR A 394 -3.04 -17.42 -13.03
C THR A 394 -3.06 -16.19 -13.94
N GLY A 395 -2.94 -14.99 -13.36
CA GLY A 395 -3.09 -13.72 -14.06
C GLY A 395 -4.53 -13.39 -14.46
N ALA A 396 -5.52 -14.24 -14.12
CA ALA A 396 -6.91 -14.03 -14.50
C ALA A 396 -7.56 -12.93 -13.65
N PRO A 397 -8.13 -11.88 -14.26
CA PRO A 397 -8.89 -10.88 -13.52
C PRO A 397 -10.32 -11.36 -13.24
N GLN A 398 -10.79 -11.12 -12.02
CA GLN A 398 -12.19 -11.25 -11.63
C GLN A 398 -12.74 -9.88 -11.27
N GLU A 399 -13.79 -9.43 -11.95
CA GLU A 399 -14.35 -8.10 -11.77
C GLU A 399 -15.76 -8.14 -11.22
N ARG A 400 -16.06 -7.16 -10.35
CA ARG A 400 -17.43 -6.92 -9.86
C ARG A 400 -17.70 -5.44 -9.72
N ASN A 401 -18.85 -5.01 -10.22
CA ASN A 401 -19.32 -3.64 -10.11
C ASN A 401 -19.99 -3.39 -8.75
N PHE A 402 -19.57 -2.32 -8.06
CA PHE A 402 -20.12 -1.90 -6.76
C PHE A 402 -20.74 -0.50 -6.78
N SER A 403 -20.35 0.31 -7.75
CA SER A 403 -20.81 1.69 -7.87
C SER A 403 -20.92 2.08 -9.34
N VAL A 404 -21.70 3.12 -9.60
CA VAL A 404 -21.75 3.79 -10.90
C VAL A 404 -20.55 4.73 -11.06
N ASP A 405 -19.92 5.14 -9.96
CA ASP A 405 -18.80 6.07 -9.96
C ASP A 405 -17.45 5.39 -9.63
N CYS A 406 -16.35 6.12 -9.82
CA CYS A 406 -14.99 5.61 -9.60
C CYS A 406 -14.80 5.03 -8.20
N VAL A 407 -14.29 3.80 -8.14
CA VAL A 407 -13.76 3.22 -6.90
C VAL A 407 -12.32 3.69 -6.75
N ASN A 408 -12.09 4.64 -5.86
CA ASN A 408 -10.77 5.23 -5.65
C ASN A 408 -10.03 4.62 -4.44
N GLY A 409 -10.74 4.01 -3.51
CA GLY A 409 -10.18 3.35 -2.33
C GLY A 409 -10.54 1.88 -2.27
N VAL A 410 -9.55 1.06 -1.98
CA VAL A 410 -9.72 -0.35 -1.65
C VAL A 410 -8.79 -0.67 -0.50
N SER A 411 -9.36 -1.17 0.59
CA SER A 411 -8.60 -1.64 1.75
C SER A 411 -9.17 -2.95 2.24
N ILE A 412 -8.30 -3.86 2.67
CA ILE A 412 -8.67 -5.21 3.08
C ILE A 412 -8.53 -5.30 4.59
N ASN A 413 -9.52 -5.89 5.23
CA ASN A 413 -9.49 -6.11 6.67
C ASN A 413 -8.45 -7.20 6.98
N PRO A 414 -7.52 -6.97 7.90
CA PRO A 414 -6.45 -7.93 8.19
C PRO A 414 -6.92 -9.20 8.90
N LYS A 415 -8.13 -9.22 9.48
CA LYS A 415 -8.64 -10.34 10.31
C LYS A 415 -9.91 -10.98 9.78
N LEU A 416 -10.75 -10.23 9.07
CA LEU A 416 -12.02 -10.70 8.52
C LEU A 416 -11.96 -10.74 6.99
N PRO A 417 -12.74 -11.61 6.31
CA PRO A 417 -12.92 -11.57 4.86
C PRO A 417 -13.82 -10.38 4.47
N LEU A 418 -13.31 -9.17 4.69
CA LEU A 418 -14.03 -7.91 4.56
C LEU A 418 -13.16 -6.90 3.81
N ILE A 419 -13.78 -6.18 2.88
CA ILE A 419 -13.16 -5.15 2.06
C ILE A 419 -13.88 -3.83 2.33
N ALA A 420 -13.13 -2.75 2.50
CA ALA A 420 -13.64 -1.40 2.48
C ALA A 420 -13.39 -0.80 1.10
N ILE A 421 -14.42 -0.19 0.54
CA ILE A 421 -14.41 0.43 -0.78
C ILE A 421 -14.87 1.87 -0.63
N SER A 422 -14.10 2.83 -1.15
CA SER A 422 -14.58 4.21 -1.26
C SER A 422 -14.84 4.58 -2.71
N CYS A 423 -15.99 5.20 -2.95
CA CYS A 423 -16.51 5.55 -4.26
C CYS A 423 -16.69 7.07 -4.37
N GLY A 424 -16.28 7.62 -5.51
CA GLY A 424 -16.55 9.01 -5.88
C GLY A 424 -15.42 9.65 -6.68
N GLN A 425 -15.80 10.43 -7.69
CA GLN A 425 -14.89 11.33 -8.40
C GLN A 425 -15.52 12.70 -8.67
N ARG A 426 -14.71 13.62 -9.19
CA ARG A 426 -15.23 14.92 -9.65
C ARG A 426 -15.80 14.76 -11.06
N HIS A 427 -17.10 14.95 -11.21
CA HIS A 427 -17.72 15.11 -12.52
C HIS A 427 -17.89 16.59 -12.83
N PHE A 428 -17.42 17.00 -14.01
CA PHE A 428 -17.67 18.33 -14.55
C PHE A 428 -18.62 18.19 -15.73
N TYR A 429 -19.76 18.87 -15.69
CA TYR A 429 -20.66 18.96 -16.83
C TYR A 429 -20.85 20.42 -17.24
N ILE A 430 -21.11 20.62 -18.53
CA ILE A 430 -21.38 21.93 -19.12
C ILE A 430 -22.90 22.06 -19.19
N GLU A 431 -23.46 23.06 -18.51
CA GLU A 431 -24.83 23.50 -18.80
C GLU A 431 -24.78 24.50 -19.96
N ASP A 432 -25.36 24.12 -21.09
CA ASP A 432 -25.62 25.05 -22.19
C ASP A 432 -26.82 25.91 -21.83
N ASN A 433 -26.56 27.03 -21.15
CA ASN A 433 -27.48 28.17 -21.11
C ASN A 433 -26.91 29.26 -22.02
N ASP A 434 -27.74 29.83 -22.89
CA ASP A 434 -27.42 30.69 -24.06
C ASP A 434 -26.56 31.95 -23.79
N ALA A 435 -26.02 32.16 -22.60
CA ALA A 435 -25.16 33.31 -22.28
C ALA A 435 -23.82 32.97 -21.60
N GLU A 436 -23.66 31.84 -20.91
CA GLU A 436 -22.41 31.50 -20.18
C GLU A 436 -22.24 29.99 -20.00
N LYS A 437 -21.08 29.44 -20.44
CA LYS A 437 -20.69 28.07 -20.09
C LYS A 437 -20.38 28.00 -18.58
N LYS A 438 -21.29 27.44 -17.80
CA LYS A 438 -21.05 27.17 -16.37
C LYS A 438 -20.72 25.70 -16.18
N TYR A 439 -19.53 25.43 -15.65
CA TYR A 439 -19.17 24.11 -15.16
C TYR A 439 -19.85 23.89 -13.81
N LYS A 440 -20.65 22.83 -13.70
CA LYS A 440 -21.19 22.39 -12.41
C LYS A 440 -20.61 21.05 -12.01
N LEU A 441 -20.46 20.88 -10.70
CA LEU A 441 -20.03 19.64 -10.08
C LEU A 441 -21.27 18.76 -9.88
N LYS A 442 -21.25 17.54 -10.43
CA LYS A 442 -22.25 16.51 -10.08
C LYS A 442 -21.54 15.47 -9.24
N ASN A 443 -22.04 15.22 -8.04
CA ASN A 443 -21.56 14.12 -7.22
C ASN A 443 -22.45 12.92 -7.52
N GLU A 444 -21.89 11.91 -8.18
CA GLU A 444 -22.55 10.64 -8.42
C GLU A 444 -22.02 9.64 -7.39
N ASP A 445 -22.93 8.97 -6.66
CA ASP A 445 -22.64 7.92 -5.67
C ASP A 445 -21.36 8.10 -4.82
N LEU A 446 -21.40 9.09 -3.92
CA LEU A 446 -20.34 9.24 -2.92
C LEU A 446 -20.64 8.29 -1.75
N SER A 447 -19.78 7.30 -1.53
CA SER A 447 -19.98 6.35 -0.45
C SER A 447 -18.69 5.71 0.04
N LEU A 448 -18.72 5.27 1.29
CA LEU A 448 -17.84 4.23 1.82
C LEU A 448 -18.70 2.98 2.04
N GLN A 449 -18.26 1.86 1.46
CA GLN A 449 -18.95 0.58 1.53
C GLN A 449 -18.05 -0.48 2.19
N LEU A 450 -18.67 -1.39 2.94
CA LEU A 450 -18.05 -2.60 3.46
C LEU A 450 -18.63 -3.81 2.72
N VAL A 451 -17.76 -4.58 2.08
CA VAL A 451 -18.09 -5.74 1.28
C VAL A 451 -17.52 -6.99 1.92
N TRP A 452 -18.40 -7.94 2.24
CA TRP A 452 -18.01 -9.26 2.70
C TRP A 452 -17.58 -10.10 1.51
N SER A 453 -16.36 -10.64 1.56
CA SER A 453 -15.79 -11.43 0.46
C SER A 453 -15.74 -12.93 0.76
N GLY A 454 -16.16 -13.39 1.95
CA GLY A 454 -16.13 -14.82 2.28
C GLY A 454 -17.40 -15.60 1.92
N PRO A 455 -17.37 -16.95 2.03
CA PRO A 455 -18.53 -17.79 1.77
C PRO A 455 -19.64 -17.41 2.74
N LEU A 456 -20.83 -17.36 2.18
CA LEU A 456 -22.08 -17.16 2.90
C LEU A 456 -22.62 -18.54 3.27
N GLY A 457 -22.10 -19.15 4.33
CA GLY A 457 -22.54 -20.49 4.75
C GLY A 457 -21.45 -21.30 5.41
#